data_AF-A0A4S2AAX9-F1
#
_entry.id   AF-A0A4S2AAX9-F1
#
_cell.length_a   1.000
_cell.length_b   1.000
_cell.length_c   1.000
_cell.angle_alpha   90.00
_cell.angle_beta   90.00
_cell.angle_gamma   90.00
#
_symmetry.space_group_name_H-M   'P 1'
#
loop_
_entity.id
_entity.type
_entity.pdbx_description
1 polymer ?
#
loop_
_entity_poly.entity_id
_entity_poly.type
_entity_poly.pdbx_seq_one_letter_code
_entity_poly.pdbx_strand_id
1 'polypeptide(L)'
;MKVLDIFSWLPAKEISLEQLEQIFIDYKSGIYNSEYIVLSELPNNVSEDILTCKNELLKEGKKVAFILKEEKVIAVIGYQE
;
A
#
# COMPACT_ATOMS: atom_id res chain seq x y z
N MET A 1 -11.86 6.16 7.90
CA MET A 1 -10.89 5.49 7.03
C MET A 1 -11.18 4.00 6.97
N LYS A 2 -11.43 3.48 5.77
CA LYS A 2 -11.69 2.07 5.49
C LYS A 2 -10.75 1.61 4.36
N VAL A 3 -10.03 0.52 4.59
CA VAL A 3 -9.27 -0.16 3.53
C VAL A 3 -10.26 -0.96 2.69
N LEU A 4 -10.15 -0.82 1.37
CA LEU A 4 -11.08 -1.42 0.41
C LEU A 4 -10.38 -2.49 -0.43
N ASP A 5 -9.16 -2.22 -0.86
CA ASP A 5 -8.40 -3.09 -1.76
C ASP A 5 -6.94 -3.14 -1.32
N ILE A 6 -6.34 -4.33 -1.39
CA ILE A 6 -4.93 -4.56 -1.08
C ILE A 6 -4.35 -5.43 -2.19
N PHE A 7 -3.40 -4.88 -2.93
CA PHE A 7 -2.63 -5.62 -3.94
C PHE A 7 -1.24 -5.87 -3.39
N SER A 8 -0.88 -7.14 -3.17
CA SER A 8 0.44 -7.54 -2.68
C SER A 8 1.24 -8.22 -3.78
N TRP A 9 2.50 -7.82 -3.92
CA TRP A 9 3.50 -8.50 -4.75
C TRP A 9 4.31 -9.54 -3.96
N LEU A 10 4.18 -9.55 -2.63
CA LEU A 10 4.72 -10.60 -1.80
C LEU A 10 3.69 -11.71 -1.57
N PRO A 11 4.13 -12.98 -1.53
CA PRO A 11 3.24 -14.09 -1.25
C PRO A 11 2.72 -14.02 0.20
N ALA A 12 1.51 -14.52 0.42
CA ALA A 12 0.83 -14.50 1.72
C ALA A 12 1.61 -15.20 2.85
N LYS A 13 2.55 -16.09 2.50
CA LYS A 13 3.46 -16.75 3.46
C LYS A 13 4.48 -15.79 4.08
N GLU A 14 4.82 -14.71 3.38
CA GLU A 14 5.79 -13.69 3.83
C GLU A 14 5.09 -12.56 4.55
N ILE A 15 3.98 -12.07 3.98
CA ILE A 15 3.13 -11.08 4.62
C ILE A 15 1.68 -11.31 4.22
N SER A 16 0.81 -11.37 5.22
CA SER A 16 -0.63 -11.48 5.00
C SER A 16 -1.24 -10.13 4.61
N LEU A 17 -2.39 -10.17 3.95
CA LEU A 17 -3.15 -8.95 3.65
C LEU A 17 -3.58 -8.22 4.94
N GLU A 18 -3.92 -8.97 6.00
CA GLU A 18 -4.26 -8.42 7.32
C GLU A 18 -3.09 -7.66 7.94
N GLN A 19 -1.86 -8.16 7.80
CA GLN A 19 -0.67 -7.44 8.26
C GLN A 19 -0.42 -6.16 7.46
N LEU A 20 -0.61 -6.19 6.13
CA LEU A 20 -0.50 -4.99 5.29
C LEU A 20 -1.55 -3.93 5.68
N GLU A 21 -2.77 -4.38 5.95
CA GLU A 21 -3.84 -3.50 6.44
C GLU A 21 -3.46 -2.86 7.78
N GLN A 22 -2.96 -3.66 8.72
CA GLN A 22 -2.55 -3.18 10.03
C GLN A 22 -1.40 -2.17 9.93
N ILE A 23 -0.38 -2.44 9.11
CA ILE A 23 0.74 -1.50 8.87
C ILE A 23 0.21 -0.14 8.38
N PHE A 24 -0.78 -0.15 7.50
CA PHE A 24 -1.38 1.07 6.98
C PHE A 24 -2.22 1.82 8.03
N ILE A 25 -3.00 1.10 8.83
CA ILE A 25 -3.78 1.67 9.94
C ILE A 25 -2.84 2.29 10.99
N ASP A 26 -1.77 1.59 11.35
CA ASP A 26 -0.75 2.04 12.29
C ASP A 26 -0.09 3.32 11.78
N TYR A 27 0.33 3.35 10.51
CA TYR A 27 0.89 4.55 9.87
C TYR A 27 -0.07 5.75 9.96
N LYS A 28 -1.36 5.54 9.70
CA LYS A 28 -2.37 6.59 9.80
C LYS A 28 -2.66 7.03 11.23
N SER A 29 -2.37 6.16 12.20
CA SER A 29 -2.43 6.45 13.63
C SER A 29 -1.13 7.09 14.16
N GLY A 30 -0.13 7.30 13.31
CA GLY A 30 1.18 7.87 13.68
C GLY A 30 2.16 6.86 14.28
N ILE A 31 1.87 5.56 14.17
CA ILE A 31 2.74 4.46 14.59
C ILE A 31 3.53 3.99 13.36
N TYR A 32 4.84 4.21 13.36
CA TYR A 32 5.70 3.89 12.24
C TYR A 32 6.41 2.56 12.45
N ASN A 33 6.41 1.72 11.41
CA ASN A 33 7.18 0.49 11.39
C ASN A 33 8.60 0.77 10.86
N SER A 34 9.63 0.20 11.47
CA SER A 34 11.02 0.36 11.02
C SER A 34 11.34 -0.48 9.78
N GLU A 35 10.60 -1.56 9.55
CA GLU A 35 10.81 -2.47 8.41
C GLU A 35 10.05 -2.01 7.16
N TYR A 36 8.90 -1.37 7.35
CA TYR A 36 7.99 -1.00 6.27
C TYR A 36 7.74 0.50 6.22
N ILE A 37 7.85 1.07 5.02
CA ILE A 37 7.60 2.49 4.77
C ILE A 37 6.28 2.62 4.03
N VAL A 38 5.38 3.47 4.53
CA VAL A 38 4.11 3.78 3.87
C VAL A 38 4.21 5.13 3.20
N LEU A 39 3.92 5.19 1.90
CA LEU A 39 3.88 6.43 1.12
C LEU A 39 2.46 6.68 0.62
N SER A 40 1.97 7.91 0.78
CA SER A 40 0.74 8.37 0.13
C SER A 40 0.95 8.82 -1.32
N GLU A 41 2.20 9.10 -1.68
CA GLU A 41 2.60 9.52 -3.02
C GLU A 41 3.31 8.39 -3.76
N LEU A 42 3.32 8.49 -5.10
CA LEU A 42 3.95 7.48 -5.94
C LEU A 42 5.48 7.52 -5.75
N PRO A 43 6.14 6.41 -5.40
CA PRO A 43 7.59 6.36 -5.33
C PRO A 43 8.22 6.48 -6.73
N ASN A 44 9.46 6.95 -6.81
CA ASN A 44 10.16 7.18 -8.08
C ASN A 44 10.43 5.89 -8.88
N ASN A 45 10.60 4.75 -8.18
CA ASN A 45 10.95 3.46 -8.78
C ASN A 45 9.74 2.50 -8.77
N VAL A 46 8.71 2.82 -9.56
CA VAL A 46 7.51 1.96 -9.71
C VAL A 46 7.49 1.26 -11.06
N SER A 47 7.02 0.01 -11.06
CA SER A 47 6.73 -0.72 -12.29
C SER A 47 5.42 -0.25 -12.93
N GLU A 48 5.23 -0.57 -14.21
CA GLU A 48 4.01 -0.26 -14.96
C GLU A 48 2.76 -0.91 -14.35
N ASP A 49 2.91 -2.08 -13.72
CA ASP A 49 1.82 -2.77 -13.02
C ASP A 49 1.31 -1.94 -11.84
N ILE A 50 2.22 -1.37 -11.04
CA ILE A 50 1.87 -0.53 -9.88
C ILE A 50 1.16 0.75 -10.33
N LEU A 51 1.65 1.36 -11.42
CA LEU A 51 1.02 2.53 -12.03
C LEU A 51 -0.40 2.20 -12.51
N THR A 52 -0.60 1.03 -13.10
CA THR A 52 -1.90 0.55 -13.56
C THR A 52 -2.85 0.36 -12.39
N CYS A 53 -2.45 -0.37 -11.34
CA CYS A 53 -3.26 -0.54 -10.12
C CYS A 53 -3.63 0.80 -9.48
N LYS A 54 -2.68 1.73 -9.35
CA LYS A 54 -2.95 3.08 -8.84
C LYS A 54 -4.03 3.77 -9.68
N ASN A 55 -3.88 3.76 -11.00
CA ASN A 55 -4.82 4.45 -11.89
C ASN A 55 -6.22 3.85 -11.85
N GLU A 56 -6.35 2.53 -11.70
CA GLU A 56 -7.65 1.88 -11.52
C GLU A 56 -8.30 2.30 -10.21
N LEU A 57 -7.57 2.24 -9.09
CA LEU A 57 -8.07 2.67 -7.79
C LEU A 57 -8.50 4.16 -7.78
N LEU A 58 -7.72 5.02 -8.45
CA LEU A 58 -8.06 6.44 -8.60
C LEU A 58 -9.31 6.65 -9.47
N LYS A 59 -9.49 5.87 -10.54
CA LYS A 59 -10.71 5.91 -11.37
C LYS A 59 -11.96 5.51 -10.59
N GLU A 60 -11.83 4.61 -9.63
CA GLU A 60 -12.90 4.25 -8.69
C GLU A 60 -13.15 5.30 -7.60
N GLY A 61 -12.37 6.39 -7.58
CA GLY A 61 -12.49 7.46 -6.56
C GLY A 61 -11.85 7.12 -5.22
N LYS A 62 -11.04 6.05 -5.15
CA LYS A 62 -10.33 5.62 -3.93
C LYS A 62 -9.02 6.40 -3.79
N LYS A 63 -8.58 6.62 -2.56
CA LYS A 63 -7.23 7.08 -2.25
C LYS A 63 -6.27 5.89 -2.30
N VAL A 64 -5.01 6.16 -2.64
CA VAL A 64 -4.00 5.13 -2.80
C VAL A 64 -2.85 5.37 -1.83
N ALA A 65 -2.33 4.30 -1.24
CA ALA A 65 -1.10 4.28 -0.48
C ALA A 65 -0.22 3.12 -0.96
N PHE A 66 1.09 3.25 -0.78
CA PHE A 66 2.10 2.28 -1.16
C PHE A 66 2.82 1.81 0.09
N ILE A 67 3.03 0.50 0.21
CA ILE A 67 3.87 -0.09 1.25
C ILE A 67 5.17 -0.53 0.58
N LEU A 68 6.27 -0.07 1.13
CA LEU A 68 7.62 -0.37 0.67
C LEU A 68 8.36 -1.18 1.73
N LYS A 69 9.17 -2.12 1.26
CA LYS A 69 10.18 -2.83 2.06
C LYS A 69 11.51 -2.71 1.31
N GLU A 70 12.55 -2.26 2.00
CA GLU A 70 13.88 -2.05 1.40
C GLU A 70 13.81 -1.23 0.09
N GLU A 71 13.06 -0.11 0.12
CA GLU A 71 12.86 0.81 -1.01
C GLU A 71 12.10 0.24 -2.23
N LYS A 72 11.59 -1.00 -2.14
CA LYS A 72 10.75 -1.61 -3.17
C LYS A 72 9.30 -1.62 -2.74
N VAL A 73 8.39 -1.25 -3.65
CA VAL A 73 6.96 -1.39 -3.41
C VAL A 73 6.60 -2.87 -3.34
N ILE A 74 6.06 -3.28 -2.21
CA ILE A 74 5.59 -4.64 -1.98
C ILE A 74 4.06 -4.73 -1.99
N ALA A 75 3.37 -3.62 -1.73
CA ALA A 75 1.91 -3.57 -1.80
C ALA A 75 1.35 -2.19 -2.15
N VAL A 76 0.15 -2.19 -2.71
CA VAL A 76 -0.66 -1.00 -2.99
C VAL A 76 -2.00 -1.15 -2.25
N ILE A 77 -2.39 -0.11 -1.52
CA ILE A 77 -3.61 -0.07 -0.73
C ILE A 77 -4.55 0.98 -1.30
N GLY A 78 -5.75 0.54 -1.69
CA GLY A 78 -6.89 1.37 -1.98
C GLY A 78 -7.72 1.58 -0.72
N TYR A 79 -7.96 2.84 -0.35
CA TYR A 79 -8.73 3.19 0.83
C TYR A 79 -9.64 4.39 0.59
N GLN A 80 -10.65 4.53 1.44
CA GLN A 80 -11.52 5.70 1.47
C GLN A 80 -11.51 6.27 2.90
N GLU A 81 -11.46 7.59 3.02
CA GLU A 81 -11.54 8.27 4.32
C GLU A 81 -12.95 8.24 4.90
#